data_AF-A0A3P6TAD9-F1
#
_entry.id   AF-A0A3P6TAD9-F1
#
_cell.length_a   1.000
_cell.length_b   1.000
_cell.length_c   1.000
_cell.angle_alpha   90.00
_cell.angle_beta   90.00
_cell.angle_gamma   90.00
#
_symmetry.space_group_name_H-M   'P 1'
#
loop_
_entity.id
_entity.type
_entity.pdbx_description
1 polymer ?
#
loop_
_entity_poly.entity_id
_entity_poly.type
_entity_poly.pdbx_seq_one_letter_code
_entity_poly.pdbx_strand_id
1 'polypeptide(L)'
;MLLTYRISHPLPILMVILCLLPAIHHHDHWSVASVSQSSTTCTVENAVCSASDARVCRNSSCVSVCSTRGMKQCECDVEEDNYCYLCCGNSNSRCMPAHQYNILRDNGERWEREACALCRQNGVELEGLACDDTDPARLCLQGKCSNSVCHDKKPGEYCDRKMEKICVDDICENPCARISPHLMVCDCPLIDPDTGFASDDRCQLCCYDFNAKPASRRCQNAYRRFHLASTHNRPIWRVGLDCAGGKKCNRYGICRGFSLQPTFHLTLFALLLSIYCLIV
;
A
#
# COMPACT_ATOMS: atom_id res chain seq x y z
N MET A 1 -16.78 2.35 61.12
CA MET A 1 -15.66 1.51 61.59
C MET A 1 -14.69 1.35 60.44
N LEU A 2 -13.64 2.19 60.37
CA LEU A 2 -12.25 1.88 60.79
C LEU A 2 -11.67 0.70 59.96
N LEU A 3 -11.01 1.02 58.83
CA LEU A 3 -9.54 1.11 58.65
C LEU A 3 -8.82 -0.24 58.80
N THR A 4 -8.10 -0.69 57.76
CA THR A 4 -6.62 -0.67 57.76
C THR A 4 -6.02 -1.01 56.39
N TYR A 5 -5.04 -0.19 56.02
CA TYR A 5 -4.02 -0.34 54.99
C TYR A 5 -3.12 -1.57 55.23
N ARG A 6 -2.58 -2.17 54.16
CA ARG A 6 -1.21 -2.71 54.15
C ARG A 6 -0.54 -2.54 52.77
N ILE A 7 0.38 -1.58 52.74
CA ILE A 7 1.51 -1.50 51.81
C ILE A 7 2.66 -2.27 52.45
N SER A 8 3.42 -3.06 51.69
CA SER A 8 4.84 -3.35 51.95
C SER A 8 5.50 -4.00 50.73
N HIS A 9 6.23 -3.19 49.96
CA HIS A 9 7.42 -3.65 49.22
C HIS A 9 8.59 -3.79 50.22
N PRO A 10 9.61 -4.61 49.89
CA PRO A 10 10.81 -4.02 49.29
C PRO A 10 11.45 -4.85 48.15
N LEU A 11 12.01 -4.13 47.17
CA LEU A 11 13.08 -4.51 46.22
C LEU A 11 14.43 -4.73 46.97
N PRO A 12 15.59 -4.94 46.30
CA PRO A 12 15.96 -5.84 45.19
C PRO A 12 17.25 -6.65 45.53
N ILE A 13 17.54 -7.77 44.86
CA ILE A 13 18.90 -8.37 44.89
C ILE A 13 19.42 -8.64 43.48
N LEU A 14 20.51 -7.92 43.24
CA LEU A 14 21.55 -7.99 42.23
C LEU A 14 22.14 -9.41 42.07
N MET A 15 22.25 -9.93 40.85
CA MET A 15 23.32 -10.89 40.50
C MET A 15 23.66 -10.75 39.01
N VAL A 16 24.77 -10.06 38.80
CA VAL A 16 25.58 -9.99 37.59
C VAL A 16 26.35 -11.30 37.46
N ILE A 17 26.26 -12.02 36.34
CA ILE A 17 27.34 -12.87 35.83
C ILE A 17 27.36 -12.82 34.29
N LEU A 18 28.46 -12.26 33.77
CA LEU A 18 28.95 -12.38 32.40
C LEU A 18 29.25 -13.85 32.06
N CYS A 19 28.87 -14.29 30.86
CA CYS A 19 29.64 -15.27 30.09
C CYS A 19 29.66 -14.86 28.61
N LEU A 20 30.77 -14.26 28.20
CA LEU A 20 31.26 -14.18 26.83
C LEU A 20 31.78 -15.56 26.42
N LEU A 21 31.52 -16.00 25.17
CA LEU A 21 32.51 -16.49 24.20
C LEU A 21 31.83 -16.93 22.88
N PRO A 22 32.56 -16.87 21.74
CA PRO A 22 32.01 -16.81 20.39
C PRO A 22 31.88 -18.18 19.73
N ALA A 23 30.90 -18.34 18.85
CA ALA A 23 30.87 -19.43 17.89
C ALA A 23 31.36 -18.92 16.53
N ILE A 24 32.62 -19.21 16.24
CA ILE A 24 33.22 -19.17 14.90
C ILE A 24 32.75 -20.44 14.20
N HIS A 25 32.10 -20.32 13.04
CA HIS A 25 32.25 -21.31 11.98
C HIS A 25 32.00 -20.69 10.60
N HIS A 26 33.06 -20.76 9.79
CA HIS A 26 33.14 -20.55 8.36
C HIS A 26 32.17 -21.43 7.56
N HIS A 27 31.55 -20.86 6.51
CA HIS A 27 31.64 -21.40 5.15
C HIS A 27 31.22 -20.35 4.10
N ASP A 28 32.23 -19.91 3.35
CA ASP A 28 32.32 -19.77 1.89
C ASP A 28 31.07 -19.33 1.11
N HIS A 29 31.08 -18.09 0.60
CA HIS A 29 31.60 -17.71 -0.72
C HIS A 29 30.55 -17.83 -1.84
N TRP A 30 29.73 -16.79 -1.97
CA TRP A 30 29.42 -16.18 -3.27
C TRP A 30 28.94 -14.74 -3.06
N SER A 31 29.89 -13.85 -2.76
CA SER A 31 29.67 -12.42 -2.92
C SER A 31 29.81 -12.12 -4.41
N VAL A 32 28.68 -11.97 -5.11
CA VAL A 32 28.67 -11.16 -6.32
C VAL A 32 28.91 -9.72 -5.86
N ALA A 33 30.18 -9.36 -5.78
CA ALA A 33 30.58 -7.97 -5.69
C ALA A 33 30.19 -7.32 -7.03
N SER A 34 29.00 -6.73 -7.10
CA SER A 34 28.77 -5.61 -8.01
C SER A 34 29.60 -4.45 -7.49
N VAL A 35 30.87 -4.45 -7.85
CA VAL A 35 31.73 -3.28 -7.73
C VAL A 35 31.10 -2.20 -8.61
N SER A 36 30.28 -1.34 -8.02
CA SER A 36 29.96 -0.05 -8.60
C SER A 36 31.24 0.77 -8.58
N GLN A 37 32.04 0.63 -9.64
CA GLN A 37 33.10 1.59 -9.94
C GLN A 37 32.41 2.91 -10.24
N SER A 38 32.15 3.73 -9.21
CA SER A 38 31.96 5.15 -9.44
C SER A 38 33.31 5.67 -9.92
N SER A 39 33.52 5.79 -11.23
CA SER A 39 34.69 6.50 -11.73
C SER A 39 34.55 7.94 -11.26
N THR A 40 35.29 8.27 -10.20
CA THR A 40 35.27 9.62 -9.61
C THR A 40 35.68 10.65 -10.66
N THR A 41 36.48 10.21 -11.64
CA THR A 41 36.94 10.96 -12.79
C THR A 41 36.12 10.66 -14.04
N CYS A 42 35.77 11.71 -14.77
CA CYS A 42 35.06 11.66 -16.04
C CYS A 42 35.72 12.63 -17.04
N THR A 43 35.56 12.40 -18.34
CA THR A 43 36.34 13.11 -19.38
C THR A 43 35.52 14.03 -20.27
N VAL A 44 34.22 13.78 -20.40
CA VAL A 44 33.31 14.54 -21.27
C VAL A 44 32.38 15.36 -20.41
N GLU A 45 32.48 16.69 -20.48
CA GLU A 45 31.64 17.60 -19.70
C GLU A 45 30.16 17.36 -20.00
N ASN A 46 29.32 17.39 -18.95
CA ASN A 46 27.89 17.08 -18.94
C ASN A 46 27.49 15.65 -19.30
N ALA A 47 28.40 14.78 -19.76
CA ALA A 47 28.06 13.40 -20.04
C ALA A 47 27.63 12.65 -18.77
N VAL A 48 26.62 11.78 -18.91
CA VAL A 48 26.15 10.90 -17.83
C VAL A 48 27.27 9.96 -17.41
N CYS A 49 27.71 10.04 -16.15
CA CYS A 49 28.67 9.07 -15.60
C CYS A 49 28.01 8.06 -14.65
N SER A 50 26.81 8.35 -14.12
CA SER A 50 25.95 7.34 -13.50
C SER A 50 24.50 7.65 -13.82
N ALA A 51 23.85 6.75 -14.57
CA ALA A 51 22.44 6.89 -14.92
C ALA A 51 21.52 6.58 -13.73
N SER A 52 21.90 5.61 -12.89
CA SER A 52 21.14 5.18 -11.70
C SER A 52 21.18 6.22 -10.59
N ASP A 53 22.32 6.88 -10.38
CA ASP A 53 22.50 7.87 -9.31
C ASP A 53 22.25 9.31 -9.79
N ALA A 54 21.77 9.46 -11.02
CA ALA A 54 21.59 10.74 -11.71
C ALA A 54 22.80 11.67 -11.55
N ARG A 55 23.96 11.21 -12.05
CA ARG A 55 25.21 11.97 -12.01
C ARG A 55 25.77 12.22 -13.41
N VAL A 56 26.30 13.43 -13.57
CA VAL A 56 26.90 13.94 -14.81
C VAL A 56 28.30 14.46 -14.53
N CYS A 57 29.09 14.52 -15.59
CA CYS A 57 30.46 14.97 -15.49
C CYS A 57 30.53 16.49 -15.39
N ARG A 58 31.25 16.98 -14.39
CA ARG A 58 31.53 18.41 -14.25
C ARG A 58 32.93 18.62 -13.67
N ASN A 59 33.76 19.41 -14.35
CA ASN A 59 35.14 19.67 -13.94
C ASN A 59 35.92 18.37 -13.67
N SER A 60 35.79 17.40 -14.57
CA SER A 60 36.41 16.07 -14.45
C SER A 60 35.95 15.24 -13.24
N SER A 61 34.86 15.63 -12.57
CA SER A 61 34.27 14.91 -11.44
C SER A 61 32.83 14.52 -11.73
N CYS A 62 32.44 13.33 -11.30
CA CYS A 62 31.05 12.87 -11.38
C CYS A 62 30.21 13.52 -10.27
N VAL A 63 29.31 14.45 -10.61
CA VAL A 63 28.50 15.21 -9.65
C VAL A 63 27.01 14.97 -9.85
N SER A 64 26.19 15.21 -8.82
CA SER A 64 24.74 15.14 -8.93
C SER A 64 24.23 16.11 -10.00
N VAL A 65 23.30 15.63 -10.82
CA VAL A 65 22.61 16.42 -11.85
C VAL A 65 21.93 17.67 -11.28
N CYS A 66 21.40 17.62 -10.04
CA CYS A 66 20.80 18.80 -9.40
C CYS A 66 21.79 19.96 -9.21
N SER A 67 23.09 19.65 -9.06
CA SER A 67 24.13 20.67 -8.84
C SER A 67 24.36 21.58 -10.04
N THR A 68 23.93 21.18 -11.24
CA THR A 68 23.97 22.00 -12.46
C THR A 68 23.22 23.33 -12.30
N ARG A 69 22.22 23.36 -11.41
CA ARG A 69 21.44 24.56 -11.07
C ARG A 69 21.62 25.05 -9.64
N GLY A 70 22.70 24.65 -8.97
CA GLY A 70 22.92 24.99 -7.56
C GLY A 70 21.84 24.40 -6.64
N MET A 71 21.27 23.26 -7.04
CA MET A 71 20.30 22.51 -6.25
C MET A 71 20.95 21.24 -5.69
N LYS A 72 20.27 20.63 -4.73
CA LYS A 72 20.63 19.31 -4.19
C LYS A 72 19.47 18.36 -4.43
N GLN A 73 19.79 17.07 -4.45
CA GLN A 73 18.76 16.04 -4.40
C GLN A 73 18.01 16.14 -3.07
N CYS A 74 16.70 15.98 -3.12
CA CYS A 74 15.80 16.08 -1.96
C CYS A 74 14.59 15.15 -2.17
N GLU A 75 13.69 15.08 -1.20
CA GLU A 75 12.41 14.38 -1.31
C GLU A 75 11.33 15.36 -1.77
N CYS A 76 10.70 15.09 -2.91
CA CYS A 76 9.51 15.76 -3.40
C CYS A 76 8.34 15.66 -2.41
N ASP A 77 7.45 16.65 -2.46
CA ASP A 77 6.23 16.68 -1.65
C ASP A 77 5.25 15.54 -2.00
N VAL A 78 5.29 15.06 -3.25
CA VAL A 78 4.43 14.01 -3.78
C VAL A 78 5.18 12.68 -3.73
N GLU A 79 4.59 11.68 -3.08
CA GLU A 79 5.23 10.38 -2.86
C GLU A 79 5.46 9.61 -4.17
N GLU A 80 4.55 9.73 -5.15
CA GLU A 80 4.75 9.13 -6.48
C GLU A 80 5.94 9.74 -7.22
N ASP A 81 6.18 11.04 -7.03
CA ASP A 81 7.30 11.75 -7.66
C ASP A 81 8.65 11.31 -7.10
N ASN A 82 8.73 11.09 -5.78
CA ASN A 82 9.94 10.57 -5.13
C ASN A 82 10.38 9.22 -5.69
N TYR A 83 9.38 8.41 -6.04
CA TYR A 83 9.64 7.11 -6.59
C TYR A 83 10.06 7.22 -8.06
N CYS A 84 9.30 7.92 -8.88
CA CYS A 84 9.54 7.90 -10.32
C CYS A 84 10.63 8.83 -10.82
N TYR A 85 10.91 9.93 -10.13
CA TYR A 85 11.74 11.00 -10.65
C TYR A 85 12.87 11.38 -9.70
N LEU A 86 13.98 11.85 -10.29
CA LEU A 86 14.96 12.64 -9.53
C LEU A 86 14.29 13.94 -9.07
N CYS A 87 14.28 14.18 -7.76
CA CYS A 87 13.79 15.40 -7.15
C CYS A 87 14.96 16.33 -6.80
N CYS A 88 14.86 17.61 -7.19
CA CYS A 88 15.87 18.63 -6.94
C CYS A 88 15.24 19.83 -6.21
N GLY A 89 16.01 20.49 -5.35
CA GLY A 89 15.57 21.67 -4.61
C GLY A 89 16.70 22.38 -3.89
N ASN A 90 16.41 23.56 -3.33
CA ASN A 90 17.32 24.30 -2.46
C ASN A 90 16.53 25.26 -1.54
N SER A 91 17.20 26.19 -0.86
CA SER A 91 16.54 27.15 0.04
C SER A 91 15.57 28.11 -0.67
N ASN A 92 15.73 28.30 -1.99
CA ASN A 92 14.96 29.27 -2.78
C ASN A 92 13.92 28.59 -3.69
N SER A 93 14.01 27.27 -3.86
CA SER A 93 13.20 26.46 -4.76
C SER A 93 12.73 25.22 -4.02
N ARG A 94 11.40 25.04 -3.93
CA ARG A 94 10.76 23.85 -3.33
C ARG A 94 11.30 22.55 -3.93
N CYS A 95 11.23 21.44 -3.21
CA CYS A 95 11.68 20.17 -3.78
C CYS A 95 10.66 19.66 -4.82
N MET A 96 11.09 19.53 -6.08
CA MET A 96 10.23 19.08 -7.18
C MET A 96 11.00 18.19 -8.16
N PRO A 97 10.29 17.43 -9.01
CA PRO A 97 10.93 16.64 -10.06
C PRO A 97 11.85 17.52 -10.93
N ALA A 98 13.06 17.03 -11.20
CA ALA A 98 14.13 17.73 -11.90
C ALA A 98 13.68 18.30 -13.26
N HIS A 99 12.80 17.59 -13.96
CA HIS A 99 12.26 18.02 -15.25
C HIS A 99 11.41 19.30 -15.15
N GLN A 100 10.79 19.59 -14.00
CA GLN A 100 10.08 20.86 -13.77
C GLN A 100 11.04 22.06 -13.71
N TYR A 101 12.32 21.80 -13.43
CA TYR A 101 13.39 22.79 -13.51
C TYR A 101 14.12 22.75 -14.87
N ASN A 102 13.62 22.05 -15.89
CA ASN A 102 14.33 21.83 -17.15
C ASN A 102 15.72 21.20 -16.95
N ILE A 103 15.86 20.35 -15.94
CA ILE A 103 17.02 19.50 -15.73
C ILE A 103 16.69 18.14 -16.36
N LEU A 104 17.14 17.96 -17.61
CA LEU A 104 16.87 16.79 -18.45
C LEU A 104 18.19 16.06 -18.74
N ARG A 105 18.08 14.87 -19.32
CA ARG A 105 19.21 14.16 -19.93
C ARG A 105 19.62 14.84 -21.25
N ASP A 106 20.81 14.52 -21.76
CA ASP A 106 21.34 15.11 -23.01
C ASP A 106 20.44 14.87 -24.24
N ASN A 107 19.69 13.76 -24.24
CA ASN A 107 18.71 13.42 -25.26
C ASN A 107 17.32 14.07 -25.04
N GLY A 108 17.17 14.92 -24.03
CA GLY A 108 15.90 15.57 -23.66
C GLY A 108 14.97 14.73 -22.80
N GLU A 109 15.35 13.51 -22.42
CA GLU A 109 14.54 12.67 -21.55
C GLU A 109 14.57 13.14 -20.10
N ARG A 110 13.54 12.74 -19.35
CA ARG A 110 13.46 13.00 -17.91
C ARG A 110 14.47 12.13 -17.17
N TRP A 111 14.93 12.61 -16.02
CA TRP A 111 15.58 11.76 -15.01
C TRP A 111 14.51 10.94 -14.28
N GLU A 112 13.88 10.04 -15.05
CA GLU A 112 12.85 9.08 -14.63
C GLU A 112 13.50 7.71 -14.40
N ARG A 113 13.03 6.96 -13.41
CA ARG A 113 13.43 5.55 -13.21
C ARG A 113 12.88 4.69 -14.34
N GLU A 114 13.64 3.66 -14.72
CA GLU A 114 13.30 2.80 -15.86
C GLU A 114 11.94 2.11 -15.70
N ALA A 115 11.65 1.56 -14.53
CA ALA A 115 10.36 0.90 -14.25
C ALA A 115 9.15 1.86 -14.40
N CYS A 116 9.27 3.12 -13.96
CA CYS A 116 8.24 4.13 -14.20
C CYS A 116 8.13 4.53 -15.67
N ALA A 117 9.26 4.68 -16.37
CA ALA A 117 9.26 5.00 -17.79
C ALA A 117 8.59 3.88 -18.61
N LEU A 118 8.86 2.61 -18.27
CA LEU A 118 8.26 1.44 -18.87
C LEU A 118 6.74 1.41 -18.62
N CYS A 119 6.31 1.64 -17.38
CA CYS A 119 4.90 1.77 -17.02
C CYS A 119 4.20 2.88 -17.81
N ARG A 120 4.83 4.06 -17.93
CA ARG A 120 4.28 5.18 -18.68
C ARG A 120 4.12 4.91 -20.17
N GLN A 121 5.04 4.15 -20.76
CA GLN A 121 5.02 3.81 -22.19
C GLN A 121 4.07 2.65 -22.50
N ASN A 122 4.02 1.63 -21.65
CA ASN A 122 3.31 0.37 -21.88
C ASN A 122 2.18 0.13 -20.88
N GLY A 123 1.56 1.20 -20.36
CA GLY A 123 0.66 1.13 -19.19
C GLY A 123 -0.49 0.14 -19.32
N VAL A 124 -1.01 -0.09 -20.53
CA VAL A 124 -2.07 -1.08 -20.77
C VAL A 124 -1.57 -2.52 -20.58
N GLU A 125 -0.35 -2.82 -21.02
CA GLU A 125 0.25 -4.15 -20.93
C GLU A 125 0.78 -4.43 -19.52
N LEU A 126 1.22 -3.38 -18.82
CA LEU A 126 1.81 -3.47 -17.49
C LEU A 126 0.80 -3.18 -16.37
N GLU A 127 -0.47 -2.97 -16.69
CA GLU A 127 -1.51 -2.64 -15.72
C GLU A 127 -1.58 -3.68 -14.59
N GLY A 128 -1.38 -3.22 -13.35
CA GLY A 128 -1.37 -4.06 -12.15
C GLY A 128 -0.08 -4.85 -11.91
N LEU A 129 0.97 -4.65 -12.70
CA LEU A 129 2.31 -5.20 -12.44
C LEU A 129 3.14 -4.26 -11.58
N ALA A 130 4.10 -4.82 -10.84
CA ALA A 130 5.03 -4.04 -10.05
C ALA A 130 5.81 -3.06 -10.94
N CYS A 131 5.87 -1.81 -10.51
CA CYS A 131 6.59 -0.74 -11.20
C CYS A 131 7.70 -0.16 -10.33
N ASP A 132 8.04 -0.82 -9.22
CA ASP A 132 9.17 -0.54 -8.33
C ASP A 132 9.94 -1.81 -7.96
N ASP A 133 11.24 -1.79 -8.23
CA ASP A 133 12.17 -2.88 -7.92
C ASP A 133 12.45 -2.99 -6.40
N THR A 134 12.21 -1.90 -5.66
CA THR A 134 12.40 -1.81 -4.21
C THR A 134 11.11 -2.04 -3.42
N ASP A 135 9.95 -1.79 -4.03
CA ASP A 135 8.63 -1.98 -3.42
C ASP A 135 7.64 -2.68 -4.38
N PRO A 136 7.46 -4.00 -4.28
CA PRO A 136 6.56 -4.74 -5.17
C PRO A 136 5.07 -4.40 -4.98
N ALA A 137 4.70 -3.64 -3.94
CA ALA A 137 3.32 -3.20 -3.73
C ALA A 137 2.93 -2.01 -4.62
N ARG A 138 3.92 -1.32 -5.21
CA ARG A 138 3.67 -0.23 -6.17
C ARG A 138 3.39 -0.79 -7.54
N LEU A 139 2.22 -0.46 -8.06
CA LEU A 139 1.71 -1.06 -9.30
C LEU A 139 1.56 -0.01 -10.40
N CYS A 140 1.83 -0.43 -11.63
CA CYS A 140 1.57 0.38 -12.79
C CYS A 140 0.06 0.45 -13.00
N LEU A 141 -0.53 1.64 -12.85
CA LEU A 141 -1.96 1.87 -12.98
C LEU A 141 -2.18 3.08 -13.87
N GLN A 142 -2.90 2.88 -14.97
CA GLN A 142 -3.21 3.92 -15.96
C GLN A 142 -1.95 4.64 -16.48
N GLY A 143 -0.85 3.90 -16.65
CA GLY A 143 0.44 4.44 -17.09
C GLY A 143 1.16 5.29 -16.04
N LYS A 144 0.80 5.18 -14.77
CA LYS A 144 1.51 5.79 -13.63
C LYS A 144 1.92 4.72 -12.65
N CYS A 145 3.15 4.79 -12.16
CA CYS A 145 3.51 3.99 -11.00
C CYS A 145 2.88 4.62 -9.76
N SER A 146 1.89 3.95 -9.22
CA SER A 146 1.09 4.45 -8.09
C SER A 146 1.27 3.53 -6.89
N ASN A 147 0.95 4.05 -5.70
CA ASN A 147 0.71 3.20 -4.54
C ASN A 147 -0.38 2.16 -4.89
N SER A 148 -0.41 1.06 -4.12
CA SER A 148 -1.20 -0.12 -4.48
C SER A 148 -2.63 0.22 -4.92
N VAL A 149 -3.20 -0.61 -5.80
CA VAL A 149 -4.62 -0.51 -6.23
C VAL A 149 -5.58 -0.38 -5.04
N CYS A 150 -5.12 -0.82 -3.87
CA CYS A 150 -5.88 -0.85 -2.64
C CYS A 150 -5.91 0.46 -1.85
N HIS A 151 -5.02 1.41 -2.15
CA HIS A 151 -4.93 2.68 -1.43
C HIS A 151 -6.27 3.44 -1.36
N ASP A 152 -6.98 3.54 -2.48
CA ASP A 152 -8.27 4.24 -2.56
C ASP A 152 -9.49 3.31 -2.37
N LYS A 153 -9.25 2.01 -2.11
CA LYS A 153 -10.29 1.00 -1.98
C LYS A 153 -10.60 0.71 -0.52
N LYS A 154 -11.81 0.21 -0.28
CA LYS A 154 -12.19 -0.24 1.06
C LYS A 154 -11.54 -1.60 1.38
N PRO A 155 -11.24 -1.88 2.65
CA PRO A 155 -10.76 -3.21 3.05
C PRO A 155 -11.70 -4.32 2.61
N GLY A 156 -11.14 -5.36 1.99
CA GLY A 156 -11.86 -6.49 1.43
C GLY A 156 -12.62 -6.21 0.13
N GLU A 157 -12.44 -5.05 -0.50
CA GLU A 157 -12.97 -4.74 -1.82
C GLU A 157 -12.18 -5.45 -2.91
N TYR A 158 -12.83 -5.82 -4.02
CA TYR A 158 -12.15 -6.38 -5.18
C TYR A 158 -11.21 -5.36 -5.82
N CYS A 159 -9.97 -5.79 -6.08
CA CYS A 159 -8.92 -4.97 -6.66
C CYS A 159 -8.59 -5.35 -8.10
N ASP A 160 -9.09 -6.47 -8.59
CA ASP A 160 -8.93 -6.93 -9.95
C ASP A 160 -10.27 -6.97 -10.71
N ARG A 161 -10.20 -6.92 -12.04
CA ARG A 161 -11.40 -6.95 -12.90
C ARG A 161 -12.11 -8.30 -12.92
N LYS A 162 -11.42 -9.40 -12.60
CA LYS A 162 -11.99 -10.75 -12.60
C LYS A 162 -12.68 -11.09 -11.27
N MET A 163 -12.59 -10.21 -10.27
CA MET A 163 -13.12 -10.43 -8.93
C MET A 163 -12.51 -11.67 -8.25
N GLU A 164 -11.23 -11.92 -8.50
CA GLU A 164 -10.47 -13.03 -7.91
C GLU A 164 -9.61 -12.58 -6.72
N LYS A 165 -9.28 -11.29 -6.66
CA LYS A 165 -8.37 -10.68 -5.67
C LYS A 165 -9.05 -9.53 -4.94
N ILE A 166 -8.74 -9.40 -3.66
CA ILE A 166 -9.25 -8.34 -2.81
C ILE A 166 -8.11 -7.57 -2.15
N CYS A 167 -8.44 -6.38 -1.66
CA CYS A 167 -7.56 -5.56 -0.86
C CYS A 167 -7.48 -6.03 0.58
N VAL A 168 -6.31 -6.49 1.00
CA VAL A 168 -6.01 -6.88 2.38
C VAL A 168 -4.72 -6.19 2.79
N ASP A 169 -4.78 -5.36 3.83
CA ASP A 169 -3.63 -4.63 4.38
C ASP A 169 -2.82 -3.93 3.25
N ASP A 170 -3.52 -3.19 2.39
CA ASP A 170 -3.02 -2.48 1.20
C ASP A 170 -2.37 -3.35 0.10
N ILE A 171 -2.57 -4.66 0.12
CA ILE A 171 -2.09 -5.58 -0.90
C ILE A 171 -3.27 -6.15 -1.72
N CYS A 172 -3.13 -6.15 -3.04
CA CYS A 172 -4.11 -6.74 -3.97
C CYS A 172 -3.79 -8.22 -4.23
N GLU A 173 -4.48 -9.12 -3.54
CA GLU A 173 -4.19 -10.56 -3.61
C GLU A 173 -5.44 -11.44 -3.45
N ASN A 174 -5.29 -12.74 -3.69
CA ASN A 174 -6.29 -13.74 -3.30
C ASN A 174 -5.82 -14.39 -1.97
N PRO A 175 -6.38 -14.01 -0.81
CA PRO A 175 -5.93 -14.57 0.45
C PRO A 175 -6.22 -16.07 0.55
N CYS A 176 -7.34 -16.53 -0.04
CA CYS A 176 -7.73 -17.94 -0.04
C CYS A 176 -6.68 -18.83 -0.72
N ALA A 177 -6.01 -18.31 -1.76
CA ALA A 177 -4.94 -19.02 -2.46
C ALA A 177 -3.72 -19.34 -1.58
N ARG A 178 -3.53 -18.62 -0.46
CA ARG A 178 -2.45 -18.90 0.51
C ARG A 178 -2.64 -20.26 1.20
N ILE A 179 -3.89 -20.72 1.32
CA ILE A 179 -4.22 -22.02 1.90
C ILE A 179 -4.10 -23.11 0.83
N SER A 180 -4.65 -22.84 -0.35
CA SER A 180 -4.58 -23.74 -1.49
C SER A 180 -4.88 -22.99 -2.79
N PRO A 181 -4.13 -23.24 -3.88
CA PRO A 181 -4.22 -22.44 -5.11
C PRO A 181 -5.58 -22.51 -5.83
N HIS A 182 -6.41 -23.50 -5.54
CA HIS A 182 -7.76 -23.64 -6.12
C HIS A 182 -8.86 -22.96 -5.30
N LEU A 183 -8.53 -22.40 -4.13
CA LEU A 183 -9.49 -21.66 -3.32
C LEU A 183 -9.61 -20.21 -3.81
N MET A 184 -10.85 -19.78 -4.03
CA MET A 184 -11.19 -18.48 -4.57
C MET A 184 -11.99 -17.67 -3.56
N VAL A 185 -11.84 -16.34 -3.62
CA VAL A 185 -12.59 -15.39 -2.79
C VAL A 185 -14.07 -15.41 -3.15
N CYS A 186 -14.93 -15.38 -2.15
CA CYS A 186 -16.34 -15.09 -2.34
C CYS A 186 -16.98 -14.38 -1.15
N ASP A 187 -18.24 -14.00 -1.34
CA ASP A 187 -19.08 -13.44 -0.28
C ASP A 187 -19.64 -14.56 0.60
N CYS A 188 -19.58 -14.36 1.90
CA CYS A 188 -20.28 -15.24 2.83
C CYS A 188 -21.80 -15.12 2.62
N PRO A 189 -22.56 -16.21 2.80
CA PRO A 189 -24.01 -16.17 2.61
C PRO A 189 -24.65 -15.17 3.57
N LEU A 190 -25.59 -14.36 3.07
CA LEU A 190 -26.29 -13.36 3.89
C LEU A 190 -27.14 -14.00 4.99
N ILE A 191 -27.74 -15.15 4.65
CA ILE A 191 -28.56 -15.98 5.53
C ILE A 191 -27.84 -17.32 5.68
N ASP A 192 -27.65 -17.76 6.91
CA ASP A 192 -27.09 -19.06 7.21
C ASP A 192 -28.03 -20.17 6.69
N PRO A 193 -27.55 -21.08 5.83
CA PRO A 193 -28.41 -22.07 5.19
C PRO A 193 -28.94 -23.14 6.16
N ASP A 194 -28.27 -23.36 7.30
CA ASP A 194 -28.65 -24.38 8.26
C ASP A 194 -29.66 -23.83 9.28
N THR A 195 -29.54 -22.55 9.64
CA THR A 195 -30.40 -21.93 10.66
C THR A 195 -31.49 -21.01 10.08
N GLY A 196 -31.34 -20.51 8.86
CA GLY A 196 -32.26 -19.56 8.23
C GLY A 196 -32.19 -18.13 8.79
N PHE A 197 -31.26 -17.84 9.71
CA PHE A 197 -31.06 -16.50 10.27
C PHE A 197 -29.93 -15.74 9.57
N ALA A 198 -29.81 -14.43 9.81
CA ALA A 198 -28.72 -13.63 9.27
C ALA A 198 -27.36 -14.18 9.71
N SER A 199 -26.49 -14.54 8.77
CA SER A 199 -25.22 -15.20 9.07
C SER A 199 -24.25 -14.25 9.76
N ASP A 200 -23.71 -14.61 10.93
CA ASP A 200 -22.70 -13.79 11.64
C ASP A 200 -21.39 -13.62 10.84
N ASP A 201 -21.21 -14.45 9.83
CA ASP A 201 -20.04 -14.45 8.96
C ASP A 201 -20.20 -13.56 7.71
N ARG A 202 -21.39 -12.99 7.47
CA ARG A 202 -21.73 -12.19 6.26
C ARG A 202 -20.80 -11.02 5.94
N CYS A 203 -20.11 -10.47 6.96
CA CYS A 203 -19.15 -9.36 6.78
C CYS A 203 -17.69 -9.83 6.71
N GLN A 204 -17.44 -11.12 6.81
CA GLN A 204 -16.10 -11.71 6.79
C GLN A 204 -15.75 -12.21 5.38
N LEU A 205 -14.47 -12.44 5.14
CA LEU A 205 -14.01 -13.16 3.96
C LEU A 205 -14.51 -14.61 3.99
N CYS A 206 -15.06 -15.07 2.87
CA CYS A 206 -15.30 -16.48 2.60
C CYS A 206 -14.45 -16.97 1.43
N CYS A 207 -14.17 -18.27 1.43
CA CYS A 207 -13.48 -18.97 0.36
C CYS A 207 -14.36 -20.11 -0.16
N TYR A 208 -14.26 -20.41 -1.45
CA TYR A 208 -14.84 -21.61 -2.04
C TYR A 208 -13.78 -22.36 -2.86
N ASP A 209 -13.98 -23.67 -3.02
CA ASP A 209 -13.14 -24.50 -3.88
C ASP A 209 -13.64 -24.43 -5.33
N PHE A 210 -12.81 -23.92 -6.24
CA PHE A 210 -13.13 -23.83 -7.66
C PHE A 210 -13.20 -25.21 -8.33
N ASN A 211 -12.49 -26.22 -7.81
CA ASN A 211 -12.55 -27.58 -8.34
C ASN A 211 -13.85 -28.30 -7.94
N ALA A 212 -14.56 -27.81 -6.93
CA ALA A 212 -15.85 -28.35 -6.57
C ALA A 212 -16.88 -28.11 -7.68
N LYS A 213 -17.76 -29.10 -7.90
CA LYS A 213 -18.85 -29.00 -8.88
C LYS A 213 -19.69 -27.75 -8.58
N PRO A 214 -20.15 -27.00 -9.61
CA PRO A 214 -20.92 -25.77 -9.39
C PRO A 214 -22.13 -25.95 -8.46
N ALA A 215 -22.82 -27.09 -8.56
CA ALA A 215 -23.98 -27.40 -7.72
C ALA A 215 -23.66 -27.60 -6.22
N SER A 216 -22.41 -27.94 -5.87
CA SER A 216 -21.95 -28.17 -4.49
C SER A 216 -21.00 -27.09 -4.00
N ARG A 217 -20.70 -26.08 -4.82
CA ARG A 217 -19.78 -25.02 -4.49
C ARG A 217 -20.41 -24.10 -3.45
N ARG A 218 -19.91 -24.17 -2.22
CA ARG A 218 -20.38 -23.36 -1.09
C ARG A 218 -19.25 -22.50 -0.57
N CYS A 219 -19.56 -21.24 -0.33
CA CYS A 219 -18.68 -20.30 0.36
C CYS A 219 -18.59 -20.65 1.83
N GLN A 220 -17.37 -20.82 2.33
CA GLN A 220 -17.08 -21.16 3.72
C GLN A 220 -16.24 -20.06 4.35
N ASN A 221 -16.53 -19.74 5.61
CA ASN A 221 -15.86 -18.66 6.34
C ASN A 221 -14.33 -18.88 6.40
N ALA A 222 -13.56 -17.91 5.91
CA ALA A 222 -12.11 -18.01 5.80
C ALA A 222 -11.42 -18.14 7.16
N TYR A 223 -11.89 -17.38 8.16
CA TYR A 223 -11.29 -17.34 9.49
C TYR A 223 -11.57 -18.60 10.30
N ARG A 224 -12.83 -19.06 10.34
CA ARG A 224 -13.27 -20.21 11.16
C ARG A 224 -12.88 -21.55 10.53
N ARG A 225 -12.97 -21.67 9.20
CA ARG A 225 -12.71 -22.94 8.49
C ARG A 225 -11.25 -23.12 8.13
N PHE A 226 -10.61 -22.06 7.64
CA PHE A 226 -9.25 -22.13 7.09
C PHE A 226 -8.22 -21.40 7.95
N HIS A 227 -8.62 -20.84 9.10
CA HIS A 227 -7.75 -20.09 10.01
C HIS A 227 -7.03 -18.91 9.35
N LEU A 228 -7.66 -18.34 8.32
CA LEU A 228 -7.11 -17.23 7.57
C LEU A 228 -7.44 -15.91 8.27
N ALA A 229 -6.40 -15.26 8.80
CA ALA A 229 -6.49 -14.01 9.53
C ALA A 229 -5.71 -12.88 8.83
N SER A 230 -6.06 -11.64 9.17
CA SER A 230 -5.25 -10.47 8.82
C SER A 230 -3.93 -10.43 9.62
N THR A 231 -3.05 -9.49 9.29
CA THR A 231 -1.81 -9.22 10.04
C THR A 231 -2.01 -8.99 11.55
N HIS A 232 -3.20 -8.53 11.96
CA HIS A 232 -3.58 -8.33 13.36
C HIS A 232 -4.28 -9.53 14.01
N ASN A 233 -4.21 -10.71 13.38
CA ASN A 233 -4.84 -11.96 13.84
C ASN A 233 -6.36 -11.85 14.03
N ARG A 234 -7.03 -11.06 13.17
CA ARG A 234 -8.49 -10.88 13.15
C ARG A 234 -9.08 -11.47 11.86
N PRO A 235 -10.39 -11.74 11.82
CA PRO A 235 -11.06 -12.03 10.56
C PRO A 235 -10.81 -10.89 9.56
N ILE A 236 -10.61 -11.24 8.29
CA ILE A 236 -10.55 -10.25 7.21
C ILE A 236 -11.98 -9.74 6.97
N TRP A 237 -12.21 -8.47 7.28
CA TRP A 237 -13.51 -7.83 7.11
C TRP A 237 -13.68 -7.30 5.70
N ARG A 238 -14.85 -7.54 5.10
CA ARG A 238 -15.23 -7.01 3.80
C ARG A 238 -16.21 -5.84 3.96
N VAL A 239 -15.68 -4.64 3.84
CA VAL A 239 -16.44 -3.41 4.08
C VAL A 239 -17.36 -3.12 2.89
N GLY A 240 -18.61 -2.74 3.17
CA GLY A 240 -19.58 -2.38 2.14
C GLY A 240 -20.38 -3.56 1.56
N LEU A 241 -20.12 -4.80 2.01
CA LEU A 241 -20.99 -5.93 1.70
C LEU A 241 -22.41 -5.71 2.25
N ASP A 242 -23.38 -6.27 1.55
CA ASP A 242 -24.78 -6.21 1.93
C ASP A 242 -25.04 -6.99 3.22
N CYS A 243 -25.97 -6.47 4.00
CA CYS A 243 -26.53 -7.11 5.17
C CYS A 243 -28.05 -7.14 5.05
N ALA A 244 -28.68 -8.03 5.81
CA ALA A 244 -30.14 -8.06 5.94
C ALA A 244 -30.71 -6.68 6.34
N GLY A 245 -31.83 -6.31 5.71
CA GLY A 245 -32.53 -5.05 5.97
C GLY A 245 -31.85 -3.80 5.38
N GLY A 246 -31.14 -3.93 4.25
CA GLY A 246 -30.54 -2.79 3.53
C GLY A 246 -29.35 -2.14 4.25
N LYS A 247 -28.75 -2.84 5.22
CA LYS A 247 -27.57 -2.39 5.96
C LYS A 247 -26.30 -2.79 5.20
N LYS A 248 -25.17 -2.17 5.55
CA LYS A 248 -23.85 -2.50 4.99
C LYS A 248 -22.84 -2.83 6.09
N CYS A 249 -21.88 -3.68 5.78
CA CYS A 249 -20.77 -4.02 6.67
C CYS A 249 -19.80 -2.84 6.83
N ASN A 250 -19.41 -2.52 8.07
CA ASN A 250 -18.39 -1.52 8.37
C ASN A 250 -17.01 -2.16 8.62
N ARG A 251 -16.00 -1.33 8.91
CA ARG A 251 -14.60 -1.76 9.19
C ARG A 251 -14.42 -2.69 10.39
N TYR A 252 -15.47 -2.90 11.19
CA TYR A 252 -15.46 -3.76 12.37
C TYR A 252 -16.27 -5.04 12.17
N GLY A 253 -16.74 -5.31 10.95
CA GLY A 253 -17.59 -6.47 10.66
C GLY A 253 -19.04 -6.32 11.13
N ILE A 254 -19.48 -5.10 11.45
CA ILE A 254 -20.83 -4.85 11.99
C ILE A 254 -21.72 -4.26 10.90
N CYS A 255 -22.92 -4.84 10.75
CA CYS A 255 -23.95 -4.31 9.85
C CYS A 255 -24.60 -3.05 10.42
N ARG A 256 -24.43 -1.92 9.76
CA ARG A 256 -25.12 -0.67 10.08
C ARG A 256 -25.86 -0.12 8.87
N GLY A 257 -27.00 0.54 9.11
CA GLY A 257 -27.70 1.27 8.06
C GLY A 257 -26.87 2.46 7.59
N PHE A 258 -27.08 2.90 6.36
CA PHE A 258 -26.60 4.21 5.93
C PHE A 258 -27.22 5.26 6.84
N SER A 259 -26.41 5.87 7.71
CA SER A 259 -26.80 7.11 8.36
C SER A 259 -26.77 8.17 7.27
N LEU A 260 -27.91 8.46 6.63
CA LEU A 260 -28.07 9.69 5.86
C LEU A 260 -27.61 10.82 6.78
N GLN A 261 -26.50 11.47 6.42
CA GLN A 261 -26.05 12.64 7.14
C GLN A 261 -27.23 13.64 7.13
N PRO A 262 -27.70 14.12 8.30
CA PRO A 262 -28.83 15.04 8.38
C PRO A 262 -28.55 16.38 7.68
N THR A 263 -27.31 16.62 7.25
CA THR A 263 -26.89 17.83 6.54
C THR A 263 -27.63 18.03 5.23
N PHE A 264 -27.94 16.99 4.44
CA PHE A 264 -28.61 17.20 3.14
C PHE A 264 -30.08 17.64 3.28
N HIS A 265 -30.78 17.11 4.28
CA HIS A 265 -32.14 17.56 4.59
C HIS A 265 -32.14 18.95 5.24
N LEU A 266 -31.18 19.24 6.11
CA LEU A 266 -31.04 20.58 6.71
C LEU A 266 -30.64 21.64 5.69
N THR A 267 -29.77 21.34 4.71
CA THR A 267 -29.40 22.29 3.66
C THR A 267 -30.53 22.52 2.67
N LEU A 268 -31.26 21.47 2.29
CA LEU A 268 -32.44 21.61 1.42
C LEU A 268 -33.57 22.39 2.11
N PHE A 269 -33.81 22.13 3.40
CA PHE A 269 -34.82 22.86 4.18
C PHE A 269 -34.42 24.32 4.40
N ALA A 270 -33.14 24.61 4.66
CA ALA A 270 -32.62 25.97 4.77
C ALA A 270 -32.71 26.74 3.43
N LEU A 271 -32.42 26.09 2.30
CA LEU A 271 -32.59 26.67 0.96
C LEU A 271 -34.05 27.00 0.67
N LEU A 272 -34.97 26.08 0.95
CA LEU A 272 -36.41 26.31 0.74
C LEU A 272 -36.95 27.45 1.61
N LEU A 273 -36.51 27.56 2.87
CA LEU A 273 -36.85 28.68 3.76
C LEU A 273 -36.29 30.01 3.23
N SER A 274 -35.05 30.03 2.73
CA SER A 274 -34.43 31.24 2.19
C SER A 274 -35.15 31.75 0.94
N ILE A 275 -35.62 30.84 0.07
CA ILE A 275 -36.40 31.18 -1.12
C ILE A 275 -37.78 31.71 -0.72
N TYR A 276 -38.43 31.10 0.27
CA TYR A 276 -39.73 31.57 0.75
C TYR A 276 -39.66 32.99 1.35
N CYS A 277 -38.62 33.29 2.14
CA CYS A 277 -38.39 34.64 2.68
C CYS A 277 -38.00 35.69 1.63
N LEU A 278 -37.57 35.30 0.43
CA LEU A 278 -37.27 36.21 -0.68
C LEU A 278 -38.50 36.52 -1.55
N ILE A 279 -39.53 35.67 -1.48
CA ILE A 279 -40.75 35.79 -2.30
C ILE A 279 -41.87 36.53 -1.55
N VAL A 280 -41.89 36.48 -0.22
CA VAL A 280 -42.82 37.23 0.65
C VAL A 280 -42.23 38.58 1.00
#